data_AF-A0A8T4JJ08-F1
#
_entry.id   AF-A0A8T4JJ08-F1
#
_cell.length_a   1.000
_cell.length_b   1.000
_cell.length_c   1.000
_cell.angle_alpha   90.00
_cell.angle_beta   90.00
_cell.angle_gamma   90.00
#
_symmetry.space_group_name_H-M   'P 1'
#
loop_
_entity.id
_entity.type
_entity.pdbx_description
1 polymer ?
#
loop_
_entity_poly.entity_id
_entity_poly.type
_entity_poly.pdbx_seq_one_letter_code
_entity_poly.pdbx_strand_id
1 'polypeptide(L)'
;KKDGRVTLLAEDYAEAIEQDDGVFSTFCEAEMLLSSIDVLSWIAINFSPASIEILEPSEKTLKAAQITSWLNDLISKMHEMGMEYRGALQKNKALNLSMNALIKNAIISATETEERNAAELQKIVGIHKDQLKPFLDNLVEKDRLTEKKGKYKAK
;
A
#
# COMPACT_ATOMS: atom_id res chain seq x y z
N LYS A 1 25.91 14.75 -7.21
CA LYS A 1 25.93 13.26 -7.25
C LYS A 1 25.84 12.85 -8.71
N LYS A 2 26.93 12.43 -9.36
CA LYS A 2 26.94 12.07 -10.79
C LYS A 2 26.78 10.55 -10.91
N ASP A 3 25.58 10.08 -11.24
CA ASP A 3 25.45 8.77 -11.89
C ASP A 3 25.95 8.96 -13.33
N GLY A 4 26.91 8.16 -13.79
CA GLY A 4 27.46 8.29 -15.15
C GLY A 4 26.44 8.05 -16.26
N ARG A 5 25.25 7.53 -15.92
CA ARG A 5 24.18 7.16 -16.86
C ARG A 5 23.13 8.26 -17.06
N VAL A 6 23.09 9.25 -16.16
CA VAL A 6 22.11 10.35 -16.17
C VAL A 6 22.83 11.67 -15.93
N THR A 7 22.68 12.61 -16.87
CA THR A 7 23.18 13.97 -16.70
C THR A 7 22.00 14.94 -16.66
N LEU A 8 21.82 15.62 -15.53
CA LEU A 8 20.84 16.71 -15.41
C LEU A 8 21.31 17.91 -16.25
N LEU A 9 20.42 18.43 -17.10
CA LEU A 9 20.68 19.57 -17.97
C LEU A 9 20.04 20.84 -17.41
N ALA A 10 18.77 20.75 -17.04
CA ALA A 10 18.01 21.84 -16.44
C ALA A 10 16.99 21.29 -15.44
N GLU A 11 16.59 22.11 -14.48
CA GLU A 11 15.52 21.84 -13.54
C GLU A 11 14.76 23.13 -13.25
N ASP A 12 13.43 23.05 -13.18
CA ASP A 12 12.56 24.12 -12.75
C ASP A 12 11.61 23.61 -11.67
N TYR A 13 11.36 24.43 -10.65
CA TYR A 13 10.56 24.09 -9.49
C TYR A 13 9.42 25.08 -9.35
N ALA A 14 8.19 24.59 -9.38
CA ALA A 14 7.03 25.40 -9.04
C ALA A 14 7.06 25.80 -7.56
N GLU A 15 6.39 26.89 -7.21
CA GLU A 15 6.22 27.26 -5.81
C GLU A 15 5.46 26.15 -5.04
N ALA A 16 5.82 25.96 -3.77
CA ALA A 16 5.15 24.99 -2.93
C ALA A 16 3.76 25.50 -2.51
N ILE A 17 2.73 24.69 -2.76
CA ILE A 17 1.33 24.99 -2.45
C ILE A 17 0.86 24.04 -1.35
N GLU A 18 0.21 24.59 -0.32
CA GLU A 18 -0.44 23.82 0.74
C GLU A 18 -1.70 23.14 0.19
N GLN A 19 -1.83 21.84 0.45
CA GLN A 19 -2.94 21.00 0.03
C GLN A 19 -4.01 20.90 1.14
N ASP A 20 -5.19 20.40 0.79
CA ASP A 20 -6.35 20.29 1.69
C ASP A 20 -6.10 19.45 2.96
N ASP A 21 -5.08 18.58 2.94
CA ASP A 21 -4.67 17.72 4.05
C ASP A 21 -3.59 18.35 4.95
N GLY A 22 -3.21 19.61 4.69
CA GLY A 22 -2.16 20.33 5.42
C GLY A 22 -0.73 19.95 5.01
N VAL A 23 -0.56 19.29 3.85
CA VAL A 23 0.74 18.95 3.28
C VAL A 23 1.13 19.94 2.19
N PHE A 24 2.40 20.35 2.14
CA PHE A 24 2.92 21.16 1.04
C PHE A 24 3.36 20.28 -0.13
N SER A 25 3.02 20.70 -1.35
CA SER A 25 3.39 20.02 -2.59
C SER A 25 4.00 20.99 -3.59
N THR A 26 4.88 20.50 -4.45
CA THR A 26 5.50 21.26 -5.55
C THR A 26 5.69 20.33 -6.74
N PHE A 27 5.85 20.91 -7.92
CA PHE A 27 6.22 20.21 -9.14
C PHE A 27 7.64 20.58 -9.54
N CYS A 28 8.42 19.57 -9.94
CA CYS A 28 9.72 19.77 -10.55
C CYS A 28 9.67 19.27 -11.99
N GLU A 29 10.06 20.14 -12.91
CA GLU A 29 10.37 19.75 -14.28
C GLU A 29 11.89 19.58 -14.40
N ALA A 30 12.34 18.47 -14.99
CA ALA A 30 13.76 18.15 -15.09
C ALA A 30 14.09 17.67 -16.50
N GLU A 31 15.03 18.35 -17.15
CA GLU A 31 15.61 17.94 -18.41
C GLU A 31 16.87 17.12 -18.16
N MET A 32 16.91 15.91 -18.71
CA MET A 32 17.99 14.96 -18.45
C MET A 32 18.50 14.33 -19.74
N LEU A 33 19.82 14.23 -19.88
CA LEU A 33 20.47 13.40 -20.88
C LEU A 33 20.70 11.99 -20.32
N LEU A 34 20.14 11.00 -21.01
CA LEU A 34 20.21 9.59 -20.61
C LEU A 34 21.14 8.80 -21.52
N SER A 35 21.95 7.92 -20.94
CA SER A 35 22.94 7.13 -21.70
C SER A 35 22.32 6.00 -22.55
N SER A 36 21.14 5.48 -22.17
CA SER A 36 20.46 4.40 -22.90
C SER A 36 18.95 4.37 -22.63
N ILE A 37 18.22 3.60 -23.44
CA ILE A 37 16.78 3.36 -23.26
C ILE A 37 16.48 2.58 -21.97
N ASP A 38 17.41 1.73 -21.52
CA ASP A 38 17.25 0.97 -20.28
C ASP A 38 17.21 1.90 -19.06
N VAL A 39 18.01 2.97 -19.09
CA VAL A 39 18.03 4.00 -18.04
C VAL A 39 16.71 4.78 -18.04
N LEU A 40 16.16 5.08 -19.22
CA LEU A 40 14.83 5.70 -19.35
C LEU A 40 13.75 4.82 -18.70
N SER A 41 13.72 3.52 -19.02
CA SER A 41 12.76 2.60 -18.41
C SER A 41 12.96 2.46 -16.90
N TRP A 42 14.20 2.46 -16.43
CA TRP A 42 14.49 2.44 -15.00
C TRP A 42 13.95 3.70 -14.29
N ILE A 43 14.15 4.89 -14.87
CA ILE A 43 13.58 6.13 -14.34
C ILE A 43 12.05 6.05 -14.31
N ALA A 44 11.44 5.67 -15.43
CA ALA A 44 9.99 5.57 -15.56
C ALA A 44 9.38 4.63 -14.51
N ILE A 45 10.01 3.49 -14.25
CA ILE A 45 9.50 2.50 -13.29
C ILE A 45 9.70 2.95 -11.83
N ASN A 46 10.85 3.54 -11.49
CA ASN A 46 11.19 3.82 -10.08
C ASN A 46 10.73 5.19 -9.60
N PHE A 47 10.49 6.15 -10.48
CA PHE A 47 10.09 7.52 -10.14
C PHE A 47 8.68 7.87 -10.64
N SER A 48 7.88 6.86 -10.97
CA SER A 48 6.45 7.04 -11.22
C SER A 48 5.69 7.46 -9.93
N PRO A 49 4.62 8.27 -10.04
CA PRO A 49 4.02 8.78 -11.28
C PRO A 49 4.73 10.04 -11.78
N ALA A 50 5.42 9.93 -12.91
CA ALA A 50 6.08 11.04 -13.59
C ALA A 50 5.59 11.10 -15.04
N SER A 51 5.34 12.31 -15.55
CA SER A 51 5.14 12.52 -16.98
C SER A 51 6.51 12.61 -17.63
N ILE A 52 6.81 11.72 -18.56
CA ILE A 52 8.11 11.67 -19.24
C ILE A 52 7.88 11.93 -20.72
N GLU A 53 8.56 12.95 -21.24
CA GLU A 53 8.56 13.33 -22.65
C GLU A 53 9.98 13.21 -23.23
N ILE A 54 10.07 12.68 -24.45
CA ILE A 54 11.35 12.59 -25.18
C ILE A 54 11.49 13.83 -26.04
N LEU A 55 12.39 14.73 -25.66
CA LEU A 55 12.71 15.93 -26.45
C LEU A 55 13.56 15.58 -27.68
N GLU A 56 14.61 14.79 -27.49
CA GLU A 56 15.52 14.35 -28.55
C GLU A 56 16.11 12.95 -28.28
N PRO A 57 16.50 12.21 -29.34
CA PRO A 57 16.22 12.48 -30.75
C PRO A 57 14.78 12.09 -31.12
N SER A 58 14.25 12.67 -32.21
CA SER A 58 12.94 12.29 -32.75
C SER A 58 12.90 10.85 -33.28
N GLU A 59 14.05 10.33 -33.72
CA GLU A 59 14.20 8.96 -34.20
C GLU A 59 15.45 8.32 -33.58
N LYS A 60 15.34 7.02 -33.23
CA LYS A 60 16.47 6.24 -32.73
C LYS A 60 16.43 4.83 -33.32
N THR A 61 17.47 4.46 -34.08
CA THR A 61 17.62 3.10 -34.57
C THR A 61 18.18 2.20 -33.47
N LEU A 62 17.45 1.16 -33.11
CA LEU A 62 17.89 0.11 -32.18
C LEU A 62 18.10 -1.19 -32.94
N LYS A 63 19.14 -1.94 -32.60
CA LYS A 63 19.33 -3.29 -33.13
C LYS A 63 18.27 -4.21 -32.55
N ALA A 64 17.82 -5.20 -33.32
CA ALA A 64 16.86 -6.19 -32.86
C ALA A 64 17.27 -6.83 -31.51
N ALA A 65 18.55 -7.19 -31.35
CA ALA A 65 19.07 -7.75 -30.10
C ALA A 65 18.89 -6.80 -28.89
N GLN A 66 19.03 -5.48 -29.09
CA GLN A 66 18.84 -4.48 -28.03
C GLN A 66 17.37 -4.36 -27.64
N ILE A 67 16.47 -4.34 -28.64
CA ILE A 67 15.02 -4.33 -28.39
C ILE A 67 14.59 -5.59 -27.64
N THR A 68 15.08 -6.77 -28.06
CA THR A 68 14.78 -8.04 -27.40
C THR A 68 15.25 -8.05 -25.94
N SER A 69 16.48 -7.57 -25.67
CA SER A 69 16.99 -7.47 -24.30
C SER A 69 16.13 -6.52 -23.46
N TRP A 70 15.90 -5.31 -23.96
CA TRP A 70 15.11 -4.29 -23.30
C TRP A 70 13.68 -4.76 -22.97
N LEU A 71 13.02 -5.41 -23.93
CA LEU A 71 11.66 -5.94 -23.74
C LEU A 71 11.62 -7.07 -22.70
N ASN A 72 12.60 -7.96 -22.70
CA ASN A 72 12.69 -9.04 -21.72
C ASN A 72 12.91 -8.50 -20.30
N ASP A 73 13.75 -7.48 -20.15
CA ASP A 73 14.00 -6.82 -18.87
C ASP A 73 12.73 -6.11 -18.37
N LEU A 74 12.02 -5.40 -19.26
CA LEU A 74 10.75 -4.75 -18.95
C LEU A 74 9.69 -5.77 -18.49
N ILE A 75 9.51 -6.86 -19.24
CA ILE A 75 8.57 -7.94 -18.89
C ILE A 75 8.93 -8.55 -17.54
N SER A 76 10.22 -8.81 -17.30
CA SER A 76 10.70 -9.36 -16.03
C SER A 76 10.39 -8.42 -14.86
N LYS A 77 10.61 -7.11 -15.04
CA LYS A 77 10.31 -6.12 -14.01
C LYS A 77 8.80 -5.99 -13.75
N MET A 78 7.98 -6.00 -14.80
CA MET A 78 6.52 -6.02 -14.67
C MET A 78 6.02 -7.28 -13.93
N HIS A 79 6.63 -8.44 -14.21
CA HIS A 79 6.32 -9.67 -13.53
C HIS A 79 6.67 -9.61 -12.03
N GLU A 80 7.87 -9.12 -11.70
CA GLU A 80 8.33 -8.91 -10.32
C GLU A 80 7.37 -7.99 -9.55
N MET A 81 7.06 -6.81 -10.09
CA MET A 81 6.08 -5.88 -9.49
C MET A 81 4.73 -6.54 -9.28
N GLY A 82 4.26 -7.33 -10.25
CA GLY A 82 3.02 -8.08 -10.14
C GLY A 82 3.06 -9.14 -9.02
N MET A 83 4.19 -9.82 -8.82
CA MET A 83 4.37 -10.77 -7.73
C MET A 83 4.38 -10.07 -6.37
N GLU A 84 5.11 -8.97 -6.24
CA GLU A 84 5.17 -8.18 -5.01
C GLU A 84 3.79 -7.64 -4.62
N TYR A 85 3.05 -7.08 -5.58
CA TYR A 85 1.68 -6.61 -5.36
C TYR A 85 0.74 -7.73 -4.91
N ARG A 86 0.75 -8.87 -5.60
CA ARG A 86 -0.06 -10.04 -5.19
C ARG A 86 0.35 -10.55 -3.82
N GLY A 87 1.65 -10.59 -3.52
CA GLY A 87 2.17 -10.97 -2.22
C GLY A 87 1.71 -10.04 -1.12
N ALA A 88 1.73 -8.72 -1.36
CA ALA A 88 1.23 -7.71 -0.43
C ALA A 88 -0.28 -7.89 -0.17
N LEU A 89 -1.09 -8.10 -1.21
CA LEU A 89 -2.52 -8.38 -1.08
C LEU A 89 -2.79 -9.65 -0.26
N GLN A 90 -2.05 -10.73 -0.53
CA GLN A 90 -2.19 -11.99 0.19
C GLN A 90 -1.79 -11.83 1.67
N LYS A 91 -0.68 -11.14 1.96
CA LYS A 91 -0.25 -10.83 3.34
C LYS A 91 -1.29 -9.97 4.06
N ASN A 92 -1.82 -8.94 3.42
CA ASN A 92 -2.85 -8.09 4.00
C ASN A 92 -4.13 -8.90 4.30
N LYS A 93 -4.56 -9.75 3.36
CA LYS A 93 -5.71 -10.65 3.57
C LYS A 93 -5.47 -11.62 4.74
N ALA A 94 -4.31 -12.25 4.81
CA ALA A 94 -3.95 -13.16 5.90
C ALA A 94 -3.91 -12.42 7.25
N LEU A 95 -3.30 -11.24 7.28
CA LEU A 95 -3.24 -10.40 8.47
C LEU A 95 -4.63 -10.00 8.96
N ASN A 96 -5.52 -9.59 8.06
CA ASN A 96 -6.91 -9.25 8.41
C ASN A 96 -7.66 -10.47 8.98
N LEU A 97 -7.46 -11.66 8.41
CA LEU A 97 -8.05 -12.89 8.95
C LEU A 97 -7.52 -13.20 10.35
N SER A 98 -6.20 -13.14 10.55
CA SER A 98 -5.56 -13.36 11.85
C SER A 98 -5.99 -12.32 12.88
N MET A 99 -6.06 -11.04 12.50
CA MET A 99 -6.51 -9.96 13.37
C MET A 99 -7.97 -10.17 13.78
N ASN A 100 -8.85 -10.52 12.84
CA ASN A 100 -10.24 -10.83 13.14
C ASN A 100 -10.38 -12.01 14.11
N ALA A 101 -9.54 -13.04 13.97
CA ALA A 101 -9.52 -14.16 14.90
C ALA A 101 -9.01 -13.75 16.30
N LEU A 102 -7.95 -12.94 16.35
CA LEU A 102 -7.39 -12.43 17.61
C LEU A 102 -8.41 -11.59 18.38
N ILE A 103 -9.10 -10.67 17.70
CA ILE A 103 -10.15 -9.83 18.30
C ILE A 103 -11.26 -10.70 18.87
N LYS A 104 -11.75 -11.70 18.11
CA LYS A 104 -12.78 -12.62 18.58
C LYS A 104 -12.33 -13.39 19.81
N ASN A 105 -11.11 -13.93 19.80
CA ASN A 105 -10.56 -14.67 20.93
C ASN A 105 -10.36 -13.76 22.16
N ALA A 106 -9.92 -12.52 21.96
CA ALA A 106 -9.78 -11.54 23.04
C ALA A 106 -11.14 -11.19 23.67
N ILE A 107 -12.18 -11.00 22.86
CA ILE A 107 -13.55 -10.78 23.36
C ILE A 107 -14.02 -12.00 24.16
N ILE A 108 -13.89 -13.21 23.60
CA ILE A 108 -14.31 -14.45 24.26
C ILE A 108 -13.60 -14.58 25.61
N SER A 109 -12.27 -14.45 25.64
CA SER A 109 -11.46 -14.53 26.86
C SER A 109 -11.86 -13.45 27.89
N ALA A 110 -12.11 -12.22 27.45
CA ALA A 110 -12.59 -11.16 28.34
C ALA A 110 -13.96 -11.47 28.95
N THR A 111 -14.82 -12.20 28.23
CA THR A 111 -16.19 -12.56 28.66
C THR A 111 -16.34 -13.96 29.24
N GLU A 112 -15.23 -14.68 29.45
CA GLU A 112 -15.22 -16.07 29.93
C GLU A 112 -15.64 -16.16 31.40
N THR A 113 -15.14 -15.24 32.24
CA THR A 113 -15.40 -15.23 33.68
C THR A 113 -16.63 -14.39 34.06
N GLU A 114 -16.86 -13.27 33.38
CA GLU A 114 -17.85 -12.27 33.76
C GLU A 114 -18.65 -11.75 32.55
N GLU A 115 -19.91 -11.37 32.77
CA GLU A 115 -20.71 -10.69 31.75
C GLU A 115 -20.24 -9.23 31.61
N ARG A 116 -19.84 -8.82 30.41
CA ARG A 116 -19.30 -7.48 30.15
C ARG A 116 -20.11 -6.72 29.11
N ASN A 117 -20.22 -5.41 29.26
CA ASN A 117 -20.81 -4.52 28.25
C ASN A 117 -19.74 -4.01 27.25
N ALA A 118 -20.17 -3.35 26.18
CA ALA A 118 -19.28 -2.85 25.13
C ALA A 118 -18.24 -1.82 25.62
N ALA A 119 -18.57 -0.99 26.64
CA ALA A 119 -17.64 -0.01 27.18
C ALA A 119 -16.53 -0.65 28.04
N GLU A 120 -16.86 -1.73 28.74
CA GLU A 120 -15.89 -2.55 29.48
C GLU A 120 -14.97 -3.31 28.50
N LEU A 121 -15.53 -3.89 27.44
CA LEU A 121 -14.76 -4.57 26.40
C LEU A 121 -13.84 -3.63 25.64
N GLN A 122 -14.26 -2.39 25.38
CA GLN A 122 -13.39 -1.36 24.79
C GLN A 122 -12.14 -1.13 25.64
N LYS A 123 -12.26 -1.07 26.98
CA LYS A 123 -11.11 -0.87 27.88
C LYS A 123 -10.15 -2.06 27.92
N ILE A 124 -10.67 -3.28 27.75
CA ILE A 124 -9.87 -4.52 27.84
C ILE A 124 -9.20 -4.83 26.50
N VAL A 125 -9.98 -4.80 25.42
CA VAL A 125 -9.53 -5.19 24.08
C VAL A 125 -8.84 -4.02 23.37
N GLY A 126 -9.07 -2.78 23.84
CA GLY A 126 -8.44 -1.58 23.28
C GLY A 126 -9.03 -1.12 21.94
N ILE A 127 -10.22 -1.61 21.57
CA ILE A 127 -10.89 -1.30 20.31
C ILE A 127 -12.11 -0.44 20.58
N HIS A 128 -12.32 0.60 19.78
CA HIS A 128 -13.45 1.50 19.93
C HIS A 128 -14.78 0.74 19.83
N LYS A 129 -15.75 1.09 20.68
CA LYS A 129 -17.08 0.44 20.76
C LYS A 129 -17.77 0.26 19.40
N ASP A 130 -17.64 1.24 18.50
CA ASP A 130 -18.30 1.20 17.19
C ASP A 130 -17.67 0.15 16.27
N GLN A 131 -16.37 -0.07 16.41
CA GLN A 131 -15.64 -1.12 15.69
C GLN A 131 -15.83 -2.50 16.31
N LEU A 132 -16.15 -2.59 17.61
CA LEU A 132 -16.44 -3.86 18.28
C LEU A 132 -17.80 -4.46 17.90
N LYS A 133 -18.78 -3.61 17.58
CA LYS A 133 -20.17 -4.04 17.33
C LYS A 133 -20.28 -5.16 16.28
N PRO A 134 -19.66 -5.06 15.08
CA PRO A 134 -19.72 -6.15 14.09
C PRO A 134 -19.15 -7.48 14.59
N PHE A 135 -18.15 -7.45 15.49
CA PHE A 135 -17.57 -8.66 16.07
C PHE A 135 -18.49 -9.30 17.10
N LEU A 136 -19.13 -8.48 17.94
CA LEU A 136 -20.10 -8.93 18.94
C LEU A 136 -21.32 -9.56 18.26
N ASP A 137 -21.89 -8.87 17.27
CA ASP A 137 -23.03 -9.37 16.48
C ASP A 137 -22.67 -10.71 15.82
N ASN A 138 -21.49 -10.81 15.19
CA ASN A 138 -21.05 -12.06 14.56
C ASN A 138 -20.81 -13.20 15.55
N LEU A 139 -20.36 -12.91 16.78
CA LEU A 139 -20.13 -13.92 17.80
C LEU A 139 -21.43 -14.41 18.45
N VAL A 140 -22.43 -13.53 18.58
CA VAL A 140 -23.79 -13.90 19.00
C VAL A 140 -24.46 -14.74 17.93
N GLU A 141 -24.39 -14.35 16.65
CA GLU A 141 -24.93 -15.10 15.52
C GLU A 141 -24.33 -16.52 15.42
N LYS A 142 -23.02 -16.66 15.70
CA LYS A 142 -22.32 -17.95 15.70
C LYS A 142 -22.46 -18.75 17.00
N ASP A 143 -23.34 -18.33 17.89
CA ASP A 143 -23.61 -18.99 19.17
C ASP A 143 -22.38 -19.10 20.10
N ARG A 144 -21.39 -18.21 19.93
CA ARG A 144 -20.16 -18.16 20.75
C ARG A 144 -20.30 -17.26 21.97
N LEU A 145 -21.22 -16.30 21.92
CA LEU A 145 -21.57 -15.40 23.02
C LEU A 145 -23.07 -15.46 23.30
N THR A 146 -23.46 -15.17 24.54
CA THR A 146 -24.84 -14.86 24.92
C THR A 146 -24.97 -13.38 25.24
N GLU A 147 -26.02 -12.75 24.72
CA GLU A 147 -26.37 -11.38 25.08
C GLU A 147 -27.58 -11.37 26.02
N LYS A 148 -27.43 -10.73 27.18
CA LYS A 148 -28.53 -10.48 28.13
C LYS A 148 -28.48 -9.02 28.56
N LYS A 149 -29.53 -8.26 28.24
CA LYS A 149 -29.68 -6.84 28.63
C LYS A 149 -28.45 -5.96 28.25
N GLY A 150 -27.87 -6.18 27.07
CA GLY A 150 -26.70 -5.43 26.59
C GLY A 150 -25.36 -5.82 27.24
N LYS A 151 -25.31 -6.96 27.93
CA LYS A 151 -24.08 -7.60 28.41
C LYS A 151 -23.83 -8.90 27.68
N TYR A 152 -22.55 -9.18 27.40
CA TYR A 152 -22.08 -10.34 26.67
C TYR A 152 -21.34 -11.30 27.60
N LYS A 153 -21.61 -12.59 27.47
CA LYS A 153 -20.89 -13.68 28.16
C LYS A 153 -20.50 -14.77 27.18
N ALA A 154 -19.27 -15.28 27.27
CA ALA A 154 -18.89 -16.47 26.52
C ALA A 154 -19.74 -17.68 26.93
N LYS A 155 -20.07 -18.51 25.95
CA LYS A 155 -20.69 -19.82 26.18
C LYS A 155 -19.63 -20.87 26.47
#